data_AF-A0A0Q7VCK8-F1
#
_entry.id   AF-A0A0Q7VCK8-F1
#
_cell.length_a   1.000
_cell.length_b   1.000
_cell.length_c   1.000
_cell.angle_alpha   90.00
_cell.angle_beta   90.00
_cell.angle_gamma   90.00
#
_symmetry.space_group_name_H-M   'P 1'
#
loop_
_entity.id
_entity.type
_entity.pdbx_description
1 polymer ?
#
loop_
_entity_poly.entity_id
_entity_poly.type
_entity_poly.pdbx_seq_one_letter_code
_entity_poly.pdbx_strand_id
1 'polypeptide(L)' 'MQITRGAATEEELAALIAVVSDAYAQEAAGAVAEEPVVSAWSRTQRPLRTPLRRDIPWGRFAG' A
#
# COMPACT_ATOMS: atom_id res chain seq x y z
N MET A 1 5.83 -23.44 -18.42
CA MET A 1 6.71 -24.14 -19.39
C MET A 1 7.71 -24.94 -18.59
N GLN A 2 7.73 -26.27 -18.73
CA GLN A 2 8.57 -27.14 -17.91
C GLN A 2 9.44 -28.00 -18.83
N ILE A 3 10.76 -27.86 -18.72
CA ILE A 3 11.71 -28.74 -19.42
C ILE A 3 11.83 -30.00 -18.57
N THR A 4 11.19 -31.09 -18.99
CA THR A 4 11.14 -32.34 -18.24
C THR A 4 12.26 -33.32 -18.60
N ARG A 5 12.98 -33.08 -19.72
CA ARG A 5 14.18 -33.84 -20.17
C ARG A 5 14.92 -33.08 -21.29
N GLY A 6 16.25 -33.19 -21.33
CA GLY A 6 17.13 -32.62 -22.38
C GLY A 6 17.94 -31.40 -21.89
N ALA A 7 19.01 -31.05 -22.60
CA ALA A 7 19.73 -29.79 -22.41
C ALA A 7 19.17 -28.78 -23.42
N ALA A 8 18.67 -27.64 -22.94
CA ALA A 8 18.22 -26.55 -23.80
C ALA A 8 19.41 -25.99 -24.59
N THR A 9 19.18 -25.56 -25.83
CA THR A 9 20.23 -24.84 -26.57
C THR A 9 20.45 -23.45 -25.98
N GLU A 10 21.59 -22.82 -26.30
CA GLU A 10 21.88 -21.46 -25.84
C GLU A 10 20.84 -20.44 -26.35
N GLU A 11 20.35 -20.64 -27.57
CA GLU A 11 19.33 -19.79 -28.20
C GLU A 11 17.97 -19.93 -27.50
N GLU A 12 17.56 -21.15 -27.15
CA GLU A 12 16.32 -21.39 -26.42
C GLU A 12 16.37 -20.79 -25.02
N LEU A 13 17.53 -20.87 -24.35
CA LEU A 13 17.74 -20.26 -23.04
C LEU A 13 17.69 -18.72 -23.13
N ALA A 14 18.35 -18.14 -24.15
CA ALA A 14 18.32 -16.70 -24.38
C ALA A 14 16.90 -16.21 -24.66
N ALA A 15 16.13 -16.93 -25.49
CA ALA A 15 14.74 -16.61 -25.79
C ALA A 15 13.87 -16.65 -24.53
N LEU A 16 14.05 -17.67 -23.68
CA LEU A 16 13.32 -17.78 -22.41
C LEU A 16 13.66 -16.62 -21.47
N ILE A 17 14.95 -16.31 -21.30
CA ILE A 17 15.40 -15.21 -20.44
C ILE A 17 14.84 -13.88 -20.95
N ALA A 18 14.85 -13.64 -22.26
CA ALA A 18 14.32 -12.42 -22.85
C ALA A 18 12.83 -12.23 -22.53
N VAL A 19 12.01 -13.28 -22.73
CA VAL A 19 10.58 -13.23 -22.46
C VAL A 19 10.29 -13.04 -20.96
N VAL A 20 10.98 -13.77 -20.09
CA VAL A 20 10.79 -13.64 -18.63
C VAL A 20 11.23 -12.26 -18.14
N SER A 21 12.34 -11.74 -18.67
CA SER A 21 12.86 -10.42 -18.30
C SER A 21 11.91 -9.31 -18.74
N ASP A 22 11.36 -9.40 -19.95
CA ASP A 22 10.39 -8.43 -20.46
C ASP A 22 9.09 -8.46 -19.65
N ALA A 23 8.53 -9.65 -19.39
CA ALA A 23 7.36 -9.80 -18.54
C ALA A 23 7.57 -9.24 -17.13
N TYR A 24 8.73 -9.52 -16.53
CA TYR A 24 9.11 -8.98 -15.22
C TYR A 24 9.27 -7.45 -15.24
N ALA A 25 9.87 -6.89 -16.29
CA ALA A 25 10.03 -5.44 -16.42
C ALA A 25 8.68 -4.73 -16.56
N GLN A 26 7.73 -5.30 -17.31
CA GLN A 26 6.36 -4.79 -17.41
C GLN A 26 5.63 -4.86 -16.07
N GLU A 27 5.75 -5.98 -15.36
CA GLU A 27 5.15 -6.14 -14.03
C GLU A 27 5.75 -5.15 -13.03
N ALA A 28 7.08 -5.02 -12.98
CA ALA A 28 7.78 -4.09 -12.10
C ALA A 28 7.43 -2.62 -12.39
N ALA A 29 7.21 -2.27 -13.66
CA ALA A 29 6.76 -0.93 -14.05
C ALA A 29 5.32 -0.63 -13.58
N GLY A 30 4.46 -1.65 -13.51
CA GLY A 30 3.10 -1.55 -13.00
C GLY A 30 2.96 -1.72 -11.48
N ALA A 31 3.95 -2.35 -10.83
CA ALA A 31 3.98 -2.61 -9.39
C ALA A 31 4.37 -1.36 -8.58
N VAL A 32 3.69 -0.25 -8.81
CA VAL A 32 3.80 0.96 -8.00
C VAL A 32 2.67 0.92 -6.98
N ALA A 33 2.99 0.61 -5.72
CA ALA A 33 2.04 0.80 -4.64
C ALA A 33 1.65 2.28 -4.59
N GLU A 34 0.35 2.57 -4.52
CA GLU A 34 -0.10 3.95 -4.29
C GLU A 34 0.44 4.44 -2.96
N GLU A 35 1.18 5.55 -2.98
CA GLU A 35 1.59 6.21 -1.74
C GLU A 35 0.32 6.68 -1.00
N PRO A 36 0.10 6.29 0.27
CA PRO A 36 -1.06 6.73 1.01
C PRO A 36 -1.09 8.26 1.12
N VAL A 37 -1.96 8.90 0.34
CA VAL A 37 -2.17 10.35 0.41
C VAL A 37 -3.05 10.67 1.60
N VAL A 38 -2.43 11.17 2.67
CA VAL A 38 -3.15 11.74 3.81
C VAL A 38 -3.58 13.17 3.52
N SER A 39 -4.89 13.45 3.62
CA SER A 39 -5.40 14.80 3.43
C SER A 39 -4.86 15.77 4.50
N ALA A 40 -4.73 17.06 4.16
CA ALA A 40 -4.38 18.09 5.12
C ALA A 40 -5.35 18.13 6.31
N TRP A 41 -6.64 17.85 6.07
CA TRP A 41 -7.66 17.72 7.11
C TRP A 41 -7.37 16.53 8.04
N SER A 42 -7.11 15.34 7.49
CA SER A 42 -6.78 14.13 8.29
C SER A 42 -5.54 14.33 9.15
N ARG A 43 -4.52 15.05 8.66
CA ARG A 43 -3.31 15.39 9.44
C ARG A 43 -3.54 16.42 10.54
N THR A 44 -4.51 17.31 10.37
CA THR A 44 -4.73 18.47 11.26
C THR A 44 -5.97 18.34 12.13
N GLN A 45 -6.76 17.27 11.95
CA GLN A 45 -7.94 16.98 12.74
C GLN A 45 -7.52 16.83 14.21
N ARG A 46 -7.72 17.91 14.98
CA ARG A 46 -7.57 17.86 16.43
C ARG A 46 -8.61 16.88 16.97
N PRO A 47 -8.29 16.12 18.03
CA PRO A 47 -9.29 15.29 18.69
C PRO A 47 -10.53 16.14 18.98
N LEU A 48 -11.69 15.69 18.51
CA LEU A 48 -12.96 16.33 18.82
C LEU A 48 -13.03 16.45 20.34
N ARG A 49 -13.26 17.66 20.83
CA ARG A 49 -13.39 17.89 22.27
C ARG A 49 -14.49 16.96 22.78
N THR A 50 -14.19 16.18 23.81
CA THR A 50 -15.21 15.38 24.48
C THR A 50 -16.34 16.31 24.90
N PRO A 51 -17.62 15.96 24.62
CA PRO A 51 -18.74 16.77 25.06
C PRO A 51 -18.66 16.98 26.57
N LEU A 52 -19.11 18.14 27.03
CA LEU A 52 -19.13 18.47 28.45
C LEU A 52 -19.93 17.41 29.22
N ARG A 53 -19.31 16.82 30.24
CA ARG A 53 -19.94 15.87 31.15
C ARG A 53 -21.12 16.53 31.87
N ARG A 54 -22.34 16.14 31.50
CA ARG A 54 -23.60 16.65 32.07
C ARG A 54 -23.96 15.98 33.41
N ASP A 55 -23.29 14.89 33.72
CA ASP A 55 -23.41 14.13 34.96
C ASP A 55 -22.62 14.76 36.14
N ILE A 56 -21.83 15.80 35.86
CA ILE A 56 -21.11 16.56 36.89
C ILE A 56 -21.87 17.88 37.13
N PRO A 57 -22.35 18.15 38.37
CA PRO A 57 -22.95 19.43 38.69
C PRO A 57 -21.92 20.57 38.54
N TRP A 58 -22.38 21.76 38.14
CA TRP A 58 -21.54 22.96 37.94
C TRP A 58 -21.06 23.55 39.28
N GLY A 59 -20.32 22.76 40.07
CA GLY A 59 -19.70 23.15 41.34
C GLY A 59 -20.57 24.06 42.20
N ARG A 60 -19.95 25.08 42.79
CA ARG A 60 -20.59 26.12 43.62
C ARG A 60 -21.39 27.18 42.84
N PHE A 61 -21.55 27.00 41.52
CA PHE A 61 -22.23 27.97 40.64
C PHE A 61 -23.65 27.54 40.28
N ALA A 62 -24.14 26.44 40.84
CA ALA A 62 -25.55 26.05 40.82
C ALA A 62 -26.20 26.50 42.14
N GLY A 63 -26.42 27.80 42.27
CA GLY A 63 -27.07 28.47 43.40
C GLY A 63 -27.43 29.88 43.02
#